data_AF-A0A9Q9F7Y4-F1
#
_entry.id   AF-A0A9Q9F7Y4-F1
#
_cell.length_a   1.000
_cell.length_b   1.000
_cell.length_c   1.000
_cell.angle_alpha   90.00
_cell.angle_beta   90.00
_cell.angle_gamma   90.00
#
_symmetry.space_group_name_H-M   'P 1'
#
loop_
_entity.id
_entity.type
_entity.pdbx_description
1 polymer ?
#
loop_
_entity_poly.entity_id
_entity_poly.type
_entity_poly.pdbx_seq_one_letter_code
_entity_poly.pdbx_strand_id
1 'polypeptide(L)'
;MFVWSCLRPEEGINKAEMFLPPDTNTKERRRFDLDDLRVYYLICEELGIAEEEHIQKSFYYLMKWAGQDKFSGEVGLLRNYIMRIKKERKDRSSEWDVLMM
;
A
#
# COMPACT_ATOMS: atom_id res chain seq x y z
N MET A 1 7.27 -9.87 12.61
CA MET A 1 8.39 -8.99 12.25
C MET A 1 8.94 -9.46 10.92
N PHE A 2 8.63 -8.75 9.82
CA PHE A 2 9.20 -9.08 8.51
C PHE A 2 10.49 -8.29 8.31
N VAL A 3 11.54 -9.03 8.00
CA VAL A 3 12.94 -8.60 8.05
C VAL A 3 13.30 -7.82 6.80
N TRP A 4 13.98 -6.71 7.07
CA TRP A 4 14.66 -5.76 6.21
C TRP A 4 15.83 -6.41 5.44
N SER A 5 15.57 -7.35 4.53
CA SER A 5 16.63 -8.13 3.86
C SER A 5 17.25 -7.49 2.61
N CYS A 6 17.29 -6.16 2.50
CA CYS A 6 18.09 -5.47 1.48
C CYS A 6 19.39 -4.82 2.02
N LEU A 7 19.77 -5.07 3.28
CA LEU A 7 21.06 -4.65 3.82
C LEU A 7 22.08 -5.80 3.74
N ARG A 8 22.76 -5.92 2.59
CA ARG A 8 24.11 -6.49 2.53
C ARG A 8 25.02 -5.49 1.81
N PRO A 9 25.93 -4.81 2.51
CA PRO A 9 26.86 -3.87 1.89
C PRO A 9 28.21 -4.57 1.70
N GLU A 10 28.46 -5.14 0.53
CA GLU A 10 29.83 -5.39 0.07
C GLU A 10 29.92 -5.00 -1.41
N GLU A 11 30.20 -3.72 -1.62
CA GLU A 11 31.20 -3.19 -2.56
C GLU A 11 30.87 -1.72 -2.83
N GLY A 12 31.83 -0.85 -2.53
CA GLY A 12 31.63 0.58 -2.52
C GLY A 12 31.43 1.15 -3.92
N ILE A 13 30.36 1.94 -4.09
CA ILE A 13 30.34 3.18 -4.86
C ILE A 13 29.34 4.13 -4.18
N ASN A 14 29.77 5.39 -4.13
CA ASN A 14 29.14 6.56 -3.53
C ASN A 14 27.67 6.83 -3.91
N LYS A 15 26.95 7.43 -2.95
CA LYS A 15 25.79 8.35 -3.06
C LYS A 15 24.42 7.70 -3.25
N ALA A 16 23.57 7.87 -2.23
CA ALA A 16 22.14 8.17 -2.34
C ALA A 16 21.46 7.79 -3.68
N GLU A 17 21.41 6.50 -4.00
CA GLU A 17 20.42 6.00 -4.94
C GLU A 17 19.08 6.19 -4.26
N MET A 18 18.35 7.24 -4.65
CA MET A 18 16.89 7.20 -4.57
C MET A 18 16.51 5.85 -5.17
N PHE A 19 15.89 5.00 -4.38
CA PHE A 19 15.25 3.77 -4.83
C PHE A 19 14.08 4.20 -5.74
N LEU A 20 14.40 4.60 -6.97
CA LEU A 20 13.42 5.06 -7.94
C LEU A 20 12.59 3.84 -8.34
N PRO A 21 11.26 3.95 -8.35
CA PRO A 21 10.44 2.87 -8.85
C PRO A 21 10.86 2.56 -10.30
N PRO A 22 10.82 1.29 -10.73
CA PRO A 22 11.18 0.91 -12.09
C PRO A 22 10.33 1.67 -13.13
N ASP A 23 10.86 1.82 -14.34
CA ASP A 23 10.17 2.50 -15.44
C ASP A 23 8.80 1.87 -15.73
N THR A 24 7.84 2.70 -16.11
CA THR A 24 6.49 2.24 -16.42
C THR A 24 6.47 1.39 -17.69
N ASN A 25 5.43 0.58 -17.80
CA ASN A 25 5.20 -0.42 -18.84
C ASN A 25 6.29 -1.52 -18.89
N THR A 26 7.05 -1.71 -17.82
CA THR A 26 8.00 -2.82 -17.65
C THR A 26 7.42 -3.97 -16.81
N LYS A 27 7.95 -5.18 -17.01
CA LYS A 27 7.60 -6.35 -16.17
C LYS A 27 8.04 -6.15 -14.71
N GLU A 28 9.16 -5.46 -14.52
CA GLU A 28 9.71 -5.16 -13.20
C GLU A 28 8.79 -4.21 -12.44
N ARG A 29 8.33 -3.12 -13.08
CA ARG A 29 7.36 -2.21 -12.48
C ARG A 29 6.05 -2.89 -12.15
N ARG A 30 5.54 -3.75 -13.03
CA ARG A 30 4.33 -4.53 -12.74
C ARG A 30 4.48 -5.39 -11.49
N ARG A 31 5.64 -6.04 -11.31
CA ARG A 31 5.91 -6.85 -10.12
C ARG A 31 5.97 -5.99 -8.87
N PHE A 32 6.71 -4.88 -8.94
CA PHE A 32 6.82 -3.91 -7.86
C PHE A 32 5.43 -3.41 -7.41
N ASP A 33 4.60 -2.97 -8.37
CA ASP A 33 3.25 -2.47 -8.11
C ASP A 33 2.33 -3.54 -7.49
N LEU A 34 2.44 -4.81 -7.92
CA LEU A 34 1.65 -5.91 -7.36
C LEU A 34 2.08 -6.27 -5.92
N ASP A 35 3.38 -6.21 -5.64
CA ASP A 35 3.90 -6.42 -4.29
C ASP A 35 3.39 -5.30 -3.35
N ASP A 36 3.38 -4.05 -3.82
CA ASP A 36 2.77 -2.91 -3.11
C ASP A 36 1.26 -3.11 -2.88
N LEU A 37 0.50 -3.55 -3.89
CA LEU A 37 -0.93 -3.84 -3.73
C LEU A 37 -1.20 -4.90 -2.65
N ARG A 38 -0.35 -5.92 -2.55
CA ARG A 38 -0.52 -6.97 -1.55
C ARG A 38 -0.48 -6.41 -0.14
N VAL A 39 0.39 -5.42 0.12
CA VAL A 39 0.45 -4.74 1.42
C VAL A 39 -0.87 -4.01 1.72
N TYR A 40 -1.43 -3.31 0.75
CA TYR A 40 -2.72 -2.64 0.93
C TYR A 40 -3.87 -3.62 1.18
N TYR A 41 -3.87 -4.78 0.51
CA TYR A 41 -4.90 -5.81 0.73
C TYR A 41 -4.87 -6.33 2.18
N LEU A 42 -3.68 -6.66 2.70
CA LEU A 42 -3.52 -7.08 4.10
C LEU A 42 -4.04 -6.01 5.08
N ILE A 43 -3.78 -4.73 4.81
CA ILE A 43 -4.31 -3.64 5.64
C ILE A 43 -5.85 -3.58 5.56
N CYS A 44 -6.43 -3.81 4.39
CA CYS A 44 -7.89 -3.90 4.26
C CYS A 44 -8.47 -5.11 5.01
N GLU A 45 -7.78 -6.24 5.06
CA GLU A 45 -8.18 -7.42 5.84
C GLU A 45 -8.14 -7.12 7.35
N GLU A 46 -7.06 -6.49 7.83
CA GLU A 46 -6.95 -6.05 9.23
C GLU A 46 -8.05 -5.05 9.62
N LEU A 47 -8.47 -4.22 8.67
CA LEU A 47 -9.60 -3.31 8.85
C LEU A 47 -10.95 -3.99 8.60
N GLY A 48 -11.01 -5.25 8.18
CA GLY A 48 -12.28 -5.94 7.90
C GLY A 48 -13.10 -5.27 6.79
N ILE A 49 -12.44 -4.57 5.86
CA ILE A 49 -13.08 -3.92 4.70
C ILE A 49 -12.72 -4.61 3.37
N ALA A 50 -11.87 -5.65 3.40
CA ALA A 50 -11.39 -6.33 2.19
C ALA A 50 -12.50 -6.91 1.31
N GLU A 51 -13.61 -7.35 1.95
CA GLU A 51 -14.77 -7.96 1.27
C GLU A 51 -15.81 -6.92 0.79
N GLU A 52 -15.59 -5.63 1.02
CA GLU A 52 -16.47 -4.59 0.50
C GLU A 52 -16.38 -4.54 -1.04
N GLU A 53 -17.53 -4.49 -1.73
CA GLU A 53 -17.60 -4.59 -3.19
C GLU A 53 -16.73 -3.53 -3.90
N HIS A 54 -16.74 -2.28 -3.42
CA HIS A 54 -15.92 -1.21 -3.99
C HIS A 54 -14.43 -1.43 -3.75
N ILE A 55 -14.03 -2.11 -2.67
CA ILE A 55 -12.63 -2.48 -2.40
C ILE A 55 -12.19 -3.58 -3.36
N GLN A 56 -12.97 -4.63 -3.50
CA GLN A 56 -12.69 -5.70 -4.46
C GLN A 56 -12.60 -5.17 -5.90
N LYS A 57 -13.53 -4.29 -6.32
CA LYS A 57 -13.45 -3.62 -7.62
C LYS A 57 -12.19 -2.77 -7.77
N SER A 58 -11.81 -2.03 -6.74
CA SER A 58 -10.59 -1.22 -6.75
C SER A 58 -9.35 -2.09 -6.98
N PHE A 59 -9.20 -3.19 -6.24
CA PHE A 59 -8.09 -4.13 -6.44
C PHE A 59 -8.10 -4.77 -7.83
N TYR A 60 -9.27 -5.13 -8.35
CA TYR A 60 -9.40 -5.68 -9.70
C TYR A 60 -8.84 -4.72 -10.77
N TYR A 61 -9.20 -3.43 -10.72
CA TYR A 61 -8.69 -2.45 -11.67
C TYR A 61 -7.21 -2.14 -11.44
N LEU A 62 -6.77 -2.02 -10.19
CA LEU A 62 -5.37 -1.78 -9.86
C LEU A 62 -4.46 -2.92 -10.35
N MET A 63 -4.88 -4.19 -10.22
CA MET A 63 -4.14 -5.33 -10.78
C MET A 63 -4.04 -5.28 -12.31
N LYS A 64 -5.08 -4.76 -13.00
CA LYS A 64 -5.04 -4.55 -14.45
C LYS A 64 -4.12 -3.41 -14.86
N TRP A 65 -3.97 -2.41 -14.00
CA TRP A 65 -3.19 -1.21 -14.30
C TRP A 65 -1.77 -1.26 -13.75
N ALA A 66 -1.42 -2.25 -12.92
CA ALA A 66 -0.07 -2.48 -12.44
C ALA A 66 0.95 -2.46 -13.59
N GLY A 67 2.01 -1.68 -13.42
CA GLY A 67 2.99 -1.37 -14.46
C GLY A 67 2.71 -0.08 -15.22
N GLN A 68 1.48 0.43 -15.27
CA GLN A 68 1.08 1.55 -16.13
C GLN A 68 1.10 2.89 -15.38
N ASP A 69 1.25 4.00 -16.10
CA ASP A 69 1.36 5.35 -15.50
C ASP A 69 0.20 5.71 -14.55
N LYS A 70 -1.02 5.33 -14.93
CA LYS A 70 -2.24 5.59 -14.14
C LYS A 70 -2.30 4.84 -12.81
N PHE A 71 -1.53 3.77 -12.63
CA PHE A 71 -1.53 2.98 -11.40
C PHE A 71 -1.24 3.84 -10.18
N SER A 72 -0.24 4.72 -10.28
CA SER A 72 0.24 5.54 -9.16
C SER A 72 -0.82 6.50 -8.61
N GLY A 73 -1.67 7.05 -9.49
CA GLY A 73 -2.77 7.93 -9.08
C GLY A 73 -3.87 7.16 -8.37
N GLU A 74 -4.27 6.03 -8.95
CA GLU A 74 -5.37 5.19 -8.47
C GLU A 74 -5.03 4.50 -7.14
N VAL A 75 -3.80 4.01 -6.98
CA VAL A 75 -3.35 3.45 -5.69
C VAL A 75 -3.29 4.53 -4.61
N GLY A 76 -3.02 5.79 -4.99
CA GLY A 76 -3.11 6.94 -4.10
C GLY A 76 -4.53 7.15 -3.55
N LEU A 77 -5.56 6.96 -4.36
CA LEU A 77 -6.96 7.05 -3.93
C LEU A 77 -7.30 5.94 -2.92
N LEU A 78 -6.91 4.69 -3.21
CA LEU A 78 -7.08 3.57 -2.28
C LEU A 78 -6.37 3.83 -0.95
N ARG A 79 -5.12 4.28 -1.00
CA ARG A 79 -4.32 4.63 0.19
C ARG A 79 -5.03 5.69 1.03
N ASN A 80 -5.52 6.77 0.41
CA ASN A 80 -6.20 7.85 1.11
C ASN A 80 -7.49 7.36 1.78
N TYR A 81 -8.25 6.50 1.09
CA TYR A 81 -9.45 5.88 1.65
C TYR A 81 -9.12 5.02 2.89
N ILE A 82 -8.13 4.13 2.78
CA ILE A 82 -7.67 3.28 3.88
C ILE A 82 -7.24 4.14 5.08
N MET A 83 -6.45 5.20 4.85
CA MET A 83 -6.00 6.09 5.92
C MET A 83 -7.16 6.82 6.61
N ARG A 84 -8.20 7.20 5.87
CA ARG A 84 -9.41 7.79 6.44
C ARG A 84 -10.12 6.81 7.36
N ILE A 85 -10.34 5.56 6.92
CA ILE A 85 -10.96 4.51 7.74
C ILE A 85 -10.14 4.24 9.01
N LYS A 86 -8.80 4.16 8.89
CA LYS A 86 -7.90 3.99 10.05
C LYS A 86 -8.08 5.12 11.07
N LYS A 87 -8.17 6.37 10.59
CA LYS A 87 -8.38 7.54 11.44
C LYS A 87 -9.73 7.49 12.14
N GLU A 88 -10.81 7.30 11.40
CA GLU A 88 -12.18 7.23 11.95
C GLU A 88 -12.31 6.14 13.04
N ARG A 89 -11.67 5.00 12.85
CA ARG A 89 -11.68 3.92 13.85
C ARG A 89 -10.86 4.22 15.09
N LYS A 90 -9.70 4.87 14.92
CA LYS A 90 -8.88 5.30 16.05
C LYS A 90 -9.62 6.34 16.89
N ASP A 91 -10.24 7.32 16.23
CA ASP A 91 -10.98 8.39 16.89
C ASP A 91 -12.19 7.82 17.67
N ARG A 92 -12.94 6.87 17.08
CA ARG A 92 -14.02 6.16 17.79
C ARG A 92 -13.53 5.37 18.99
N SER A 93 -12.41 4.65 18.88
CA SER A 93 -11.85 3.92 20.03
C SER A 93 -11.54 4.87 21.18
N SER A 94 -10.89 6.00 20.89
CA SER A 94 -10.57 6.99 21.93
C SER A 94 -11.79 7.65 22.56
N GLU A 95 -12.90 7.81 21.85
CA GLU A 95 -14.14 8.39 22.38
C GLU A 95 -14.83 7.44 23.38
N TRP A 96 -14.88 6.14 23.06
CA TRP A 96 -15.39 5.12 23.98
C TRP A 96 -14.49 4.94 25.20
N ASP A 97 -13.16 5.02 25.04
CA ASP A 97 -12.21 4.95 26.15
C ASP A 97 -12.41 6.12 27.14
N VAL A 98 -12.81 7.29 26.66
CA VAL A 98 -13.14 8.47 27.50
C VAL A 98 -14.52 8.35 28.14
N LEU A 99 -15.53 7.84 27.43
CA LEU A 99 -16.89 7.65 27.96
C LEU A 99 -16.99 6.53 29.01
N MET A 100 -16.04 5.60 29.01
CA MET A 100 -15.99 4.47 29.94
C MET A 100 -15.09 4.73 31.16
N MET A 101 -14.61 5.97 31.35
CA MET A 101 -13.94 6.48 32.56
C MET A 101 -14.88 7.34 33.40
#